data_AF-A0A5K1FI50-F1
#
_entry.id   AF-A0A5K1FI50-F1
#
_cell.length_a   1.000
_cell.length_b   1.000
_cell.length_c   1.000
_cell.angle_alpha   90.00
_cell.angle_beta   90.00
_cell.angle_gamma   90.00
#
_symmetry.space_group_name_H-M   'P 1'
#
loop_
_entity.id
_entity.type
_entity.pdbx_description
1 polymer ?
#
loop_
_entity_poly.entity_id
_entity_poly.type
_entity_poly.pdbx_seq_one_letter_code
_entity_poly.pdbx_strand_id
1 'polypeptide(L)'
;MAPSPLLENGGVIPGKPSATGRFAEVYSDLQKHRLDFPLPIPAVLSKSLQIVEGPASSAAGHPEEIQKLFPTLFGQPSVKLVPSDAPAVRSDLGLKVGVVLSGGQAPGGHNVISGIF
;
A
#
# COMPACT_ATOMS: atom_id res chain seq x y z
N MET A 1 7.28 -27.67 -11.65
CA MET A 1 8.67 -27.87 -12.07
C MET A 1 9.36 -26.52 -12.06
N ALA A 2 10.15 -26.24 -11.03
CA ALA A 2 11.02 -25.07 -11.01
C ALA A 2 12.24 -25.33 -11.90
N PRO A 3 12.82 -24.33 -12.59
CA PRO A 3 14.07 -24.54 -13.30
C PRO A 3 15.20 -24.72 -12.28
N SER A 4 16.00 -25.78 -12.47
CA SER A 4 17.19 -26.07 -11.66
C SER A 4 18.26 -24.99 -11.89
N PRO A 5 19.04 -24.60 -10.86
CA PRO A 5 20.17 -23.71 -11.05
C PRO A 5 21.33 -24.49 -11.70
N LEU A 6 21.86 -23.95 -12.79
CA LEU A 6 23.12 -24.41 -13.37
C LEU A 6 24.25 -24.02 -12.41
N LEU A 7 24.97 -25.04 -11.92
CA LEU A 7 26.24 -24.88 -11.22
C LEU A 7 27.34 -24.82 -12.28
N GLU A 8 28.07 -23.71 -12.36
CA GLU A 8 29.32 -23.63 -13.10
C GLU A 8 30.46 -23.12 -12.20
N ASN A 9 31.64 -23.65 -12.46
CA ASN A 9 32.77 -23.79 -11.55
C ASN A 9 33.44 -22.47 -11.12
N GLY A 10 33.80 -22.43 -9.83
CA GLY A 10 35.06 -21.83 -9.34
C GLY A 10 35.34 -20.36 -9.66
N GLY A 11 34.75 -19.44 -8.89
CA GLY A 11 35.19 -18.05 -8.84
C GLY A 11 34.43 -17.25 -7.78
N VAL A 12 35.17 -16.52 -6.92
CA VAL A 12 34.58 -15.60 -5.93
C VAL A 12 33.94 -14.43 -6.66
N ILE A 13 32.61 -14.28 -6.58
CA ILE A 13 31.91 -13.09 -7.06
C ILE A 13 31.76 -12.10 -5.90
N PRO A 14 32.24 -10.84 -6.03
CA PRO A 14 32.06 -9.83 -5.01
C PRO A 14 30.56 -9.49 -4.90
N GLY A 15 30.03 -9.56 -3.69
CA GLY A 15 28.72 -9.03 -3.28
C GLY A 15 27.58 -9.23 -4.27
N LYS A 16 26.90 -10.38 -4.21
CA LYS A 16 25.59 -10.53 -4.87
C LYS A 16 24.67 -9.37 -4.42
N PRO A 17 24.20 -8.49 -5.33
CA PRO A 17 23.07 -7.67 -4.99
C PRO A 17 21.90 -8.62 -4.72
N SER A 18 21.15 -8.36 -3.65
CA SER A 18 19.96 -9.13 -3.30
C SER A 18 19.04 -9.20 -4.52
N ALA A 19 19.04 -10.34 -5.21
CA ALA A 19 18.31 -10.56 -6.44
C ALA A 19 16.82 -10.82 -6.12
N THR A 20 16.15 -9.80 -5.65
CA THR A 20 14.67 -9.69 -5.62
C THR A 20 14.24 -8.53 -6.51
N GLY A 21 14.97 -8.29 -7.61
CA GLY A 21 14.68 -7.27 -8.61
C GLY A 21 13.99 -7.86 -9.82
N ARG A 22 12.94 -7.17 -10.29
CA ARG A 22 12.21 -7.52 -11.51
C ARG A 22 13.16 -7.50 -12.72
N PHE A 23 13.50 -8.67 -13.28
CA PHE A 23 14.30 -8.74 -14.51
C PHE A 23 13.41 -8.37 -15.70
N ALA A 24 13.64 -7.18 -16.27
CA ALA A 24 12.87 -6.67 -17.41
C ALA A 24 12.90 -7.62 -18.63
N GLU A 25 13.93 -8.45 -18.73
CA GLU A 25 14.12 -9.48 -19.76
C GLU A 25 13.04 -10.58 -19.74
N VAL A 26 12.34 -10.77 -18.60
CA VAL A 26 11.33 -11.83 -18.41
C VAL A 26 9.90 -11.32 -18.69
N TYR A 27 9.73 -10.02 -18.91
CA TYR A 27 8.42 -9.43 -19.17
C TYR A 27 8.10 -9.34 -20.66
N SER A 28 6.84 -9.60 -21.00
CA SER A 28 6.31 -9.28 -22.32
C SER A 28 6.30 -7.78 -22.56
N ASP A 29 6.24 -7.36 -23.82
CA ASP A 29 6.23 -5.92 -24.15
C ASP A 29 5.02 -5.19 -23.55
N LEU A 30 3.86 -5.86 -23.47
CA LEU A 30 2.69 -5.34 -22.78
C LEU A 30 2.96 -5.15 -21.28
N GLN A 31 3.60 -6.12 -20.63
CA GLN A 31 3.95 -6.02 -19.21
C GLN A 31 4.93 -4.88 -18.96
N LYS A 32 5.96 -4.72 -19.81
CA LYS A 32 6.89 -3.59 -19.75
C LYS A 32 6.14 -2.26 -19.86
N HIS A 33 5.31 -2.10 -20.88
CA HIS A 33 4.56 -0.86 -21.07
C HIS A 33 3.57 -0.58 -19.92
N ARG A 34 2.97 -1.63 -19.33
CA ARG A 34 2.05 -1.49 -18.21
C ARG A 34 2.73 -1.05 -16.92
N LEU A 35 4.02 -1.38 -16.74
CA LEU A 35 4.79 -0.95 -15.56
C LEU A 35 4.97 0.57 -15.53
N ASP A 36 5.11 1.20 -16.71
CA ASP A 36 5.30 2.65 -16.85
C ASP A 36 3.98 3.44 -16.90
N PHE A 37 2.84 2.75 -16.79
CA PHE A 37 1.54 3.40 -16.89
C PHE A 37 1.29 4.34 -15.70
N PRO A 38 1.06 5.65 -15.94
CA PRO A 38 0.80 6.60 -14.86
C PRO A 38 -0.59 6.36 -14.28
N LEU A 39 -0.66 6.08 -12.97
CA LEU A 39 -1.93 5.93 -12.27
C LEU A 39 -2.48 7.31 -11.89
N PRO A 40 -3.76 7.60 -12.15
CA PRO A 40 -4.36 8.85 -11.70
C PRO A 40 -4.41 8.86 -10.17
N ILE A 41 -3.87 9.93 -9.57
CA ILE A 41 -3.88 10.14 -8.12
C ILE A 41 -4.89 11.25 -7.80
N PRO A 42 -5.76 11.09 -6.79
CA PRO A 42 -6.62 12.17 -6.33
C PRO A 42 -5.79 13.41 -5.94
N ALA A 43 -6.17 14.58 -6.45
CA ALA A 43 -5.41 15.82 -6.28
C ALA A 43 -5.14 16.20 -4.81
N VAL A 44 -6.01 15.78 -3.88
CA VAL A 44 -5.85 16.01 -2.44
C VAL A 44 -4.65 15.25 -1.84
N LEU A 45 -4.22 14.14 -2.45
CA LEU A 45 -3.06 13.36 -1.99
C LEU A 45 -1.73 13.89 -2.54
N SER A 46 -1.77 14.82 -3.49
CA SER A 46 -0.56 15.41 -4.10
C SER A 46 -0.04 16.64 -3.38
N LYS A 47 -0.74 17.11 -2.33
CA LYS A 47 -0.41 18.33 -1.58
C LYS A 47 -0.60 18.11 -0.08
N SER A 48 -0.22 19.11 0.72
CA SER A 48 -0.61 19.18 2.13
C SER A 48 -2.13 19.04 2.27
N LEU A 49 -2.53 18.24 3.26
CA LEU A 49 -3.92 17.91 3.53
C LEU A 49 -4.27 18.20 4.99
N GLN A 50 -5.55 18.45 5.23
CA GLN A 50 -6.12 18.49 6.56
C GLN A 50 -7.28 17.50 6.65
N ILE A 51 -7.49 16.99 7.86
CA ILE A 51 -8.56 16.06 8.19
C ILE A 51 -9.74 16.87 8.72
N VAL A 52 -10.90 16.69 8.11
CA VAL A 52 -12.18 17.23 8.58
C VAL A 52 -13.03 16.06 9.06
N GLU A 53 -13.35 16.07 10.35
CA GLU A 53 -14.23 15.07 10.95
C GLU A 53 -15.69 15.35 10.57
N GLY A 54 -16.40 14.29 10.21
CA GLY A 54 -17.83 14.28 9.98
C GLY A 54 -18.62 13.79 11.20
N PRO A 55 -19.89 13.44 11.00
CA PRO A 55 -20.72 12.88 12.07
C PRO A 55 -20.17 11.55 12.60
N ALA A 56 -20.54 11.23 13.85
CA ALA A 56 -20.28 9.94 14.47
C ALA A 56 -20.87 8.80 13.63
N SER A 57 -20.08 7.74 13.42
CA SER A 57 -20.54 6.54 12.72
C SER A 57 -21.49 5.71 13.58
N SER A 58 -22.27 4.85 12.93
CA SER A 58 -23.09 3.84 13.60
C SER A 58 -23.08 2.56 12.76
N ALA A 59 -23.57 1.47 13.35
CA ALA A 59 -23.70 0.20 12.64
C ALA A 59 -25.01 0.14 11.85
N ALA A 60 -24.98 -0.55 10.70
CA ALA A 60 -26.17 -0.78 9.88
C ALA A 60 -27.21 -1.68 10.58
N GLY A 61 -26.81 -2.48 11.57
CA GLY A 61 -27.69 -3.31 12.38
C GLY A 61 -27.08 -3.59 13.75
N HIS A 62 -27.94 -3.80 14.76
CA HIS A 62 -27.56 -4.08 16.16
C HIS A 62 -26.56 -3.08 16.79
N PRO A 63 -26.82 -1.75 16.71
CA PRO A 63 -25.87 -0.75 17.20
C PRO A 63 -25.55 -0.91 18.69
N GLU A 64 -26.54 -1.24 19.53
CA GLU A 64 -26.32 -1.43 20.97
C GLU A 64 -25.42 -2.62 21.30
N GLU A 65 -25.55 -3.73 20.57
CA GLU A 65 -24.74 -4.93 20.77
C GLU A 65 -23.30 -4.69 20.30
N ILE A 66 -23.13 -4.07 19.13
CA ILE A 66 -21.81 -3.75 18.56
C ILE A 66 -21.09 -2.72 19.44
N GLN A 67 -21.80 -1.72 19.96
CA GLN A 67 -21.22 -0.74 20.89
C GLN A 67 -20.69 -1.42 22.17
N LYS A 68 -21.40 -2.43 22.69
CA LYS A 68 -20.92 -3.21 23.85
C LYS A 68 -19.63 -3.98 23.54
N LEU A 69 -19.48 -4.49 22.32
CA LEU A 69 -18.28 -5.23 21.89
C LEU A 69 -17.08 -4.31 21.62
N PHE A 70 -17.32 -3.11 21.09
CA PHE A 70 -16.28 -2.17 20.67
C PHE A 70 -16.42 -0.78 21.33
N PRO A 71 -16.36 -0.69 22.67
CA PRO A 71 -16.68 0.54 23.40
C PRO A 71 -15.74 1.71 23.10
N THR A 72 -14.53 1.45 22.60
CA THR A 72 -13.52 2.48 22.28
C THR A 72 -13.50 2.90 20.80
N LEU A 73 -14.12 2.11 19.92
CA LEU A 73 -14.11 2.34 18.47
C LEU A 73 -15.49 2.71 17.92
N PHE A 74 -16.56 2.24 18.56
CA PHE A 74 -17.92 2.56 18.12
C PHE A 74 -18.17 4.07 18.20
N GLY A 75 -18.74 4.64 17.14
CA GLY A 75 -19.03 6.06 17.06
C GLY A 75 -17.90 6.93 16.53
N GLN A 76 -16.73 6.37 16.16
CA GLN A 76 -15.66 7.16 15.55
C GLN A 76 -16.16 7.91 14.31
N PRO A 77 -15.79 9.19 14.14
CA PRO A 77 -16.31 10.01 13.07
C PRO A 77 -15.78 9.56 11.71
N SER A 78 -16.58 9.79 10.67
CA SER A 78 -16.07 9.74 9.29
C SER A 78 -15.03 10.84 9.07
N VAL A 79 -14.07 10.62 8.17
CA VAL A 79 -13.01 11.59 7.86
C VAL A 79 -13.05 11.98 6.39
N LYS A 80 -12.99 13.29 6.13
CA LYS A 80 -12.77 13.86 4.80
C LYS A 80 -11.41 14.53 4.74
N LEU A 81 -10.64 14.21 3.70
CA LEU A 81 -9.41 14.91 3.39
C LEU A 81 -9.73 16.13 2.53
N VAL A 82 -9.22 17.30 2.93
CA VAL A 82 -9.31 18.52 2.11
C VAL A 82 -7.93 19.15 1.97
N PRO A 83 -7.66 19.92 0.90
CA PRO A 83 -6.39 20.62 0.74
C PRO A 83 -6.13 21.57 1.91
N SER A 84 -4.87 21.70 2.31
CA SER A 84 -4.44 22.63 3.35
C SER A 84 -3.14 23.30 2.95
N ASP A 85 -2.96 24.55 3.36
CA ASP A 85 -1.68 25.28 3.22
C ASP A 85 -0.76 25.08 4.45
N ALA A 86 -1.22 24.31 5.44
CA ALA A 86 -0.43 23.96 6.61
C ALA A 86 0.78 23.10 6.22
N PRO A 87 1.92 23.24 6.94
CA PRO A 87 3.06 22.36 6.74
C PRO A 87 2.64 20.91 6.94
N ALA A 88 3.12 20.03 6.06
CA ALA A 88 2.81 18.61 6.09
C ALA A 88 3.12 18.00 7.47
N VAL A 89 2.32 17.01 7.87
CA VAL A 89 2.52 16.24 9.11
C VAL A 89 3.97 15.77 9.17
N ARG A 90 4.59 15.92 10.34
CA ARG A 90 5.95 15.49 10.70
C ARG A 90 6.38 14.21 9.98
N SER A 91 7.20 14.38 8.94
CA SER A 91 7.78 13.31 8.13
C SER A 91 9.15 12.85 8.64
N ASP A 92 9.56 13.32 9.81
CA ASP A 92 10.86 13.04 10.45
C ASP A 92 10.92 11.65 11.10
N LEU A 93 9.78 10.95 11.20
CA LEU A 93 9.69 9.61 11.77
C LEU A 93 9.59 8.56 10.65
N GLY A 94 10.63 7.76 10.49
CA GLY A 94 10.58 6.58 9.62
C GLY A 94 9.52 5.59 10.11
N LEU A 95 8.47 5.38 9.30
CA LEU A 95 7.39 4.47 9.64
C LEU A 95 7.76 3.03 9.29
N LYS A 96 7.52 2.10 10.22
CA LYS A 96 7.57 0.65 9.95
C LYS A 96 6.16 0.15 9.76
N VAL A 97 5.80 -0.18 8.52
CA VAL A 97 4.45 -0.60 8.14
C VAL A 97 4.44 -2.08 7.76
N GLY A 98 3.60 -2.88 8.41
CA GLY A 98 3.32 -4.26 8.02
C GLY A 98 2.08 -4.33 7.12
N VAL A 99 2.16 -5.06 6.01
CA VAL A 99 1.06 -5.22 5.05
C VAL A 99 0.67 -6.69 4.95
N VAL A 100 -0.63 -6.98 5.03
CA VAL A 100 -1.20 -8.33 4.89
C VAL A 100 -2.21 -8.33 3.74
N LEU A 101 -2.04 -9.23 2.77
CA LEU A 101 -3.04 -9.50 1.73
C LEU A 101 -3.86 -10.74 2.16
N SER A 102 -5.12 -10.54 2.52
CA SER A 102 -6.01 -11.61 3.01
C SER A 102 -7.07 -11.99 1.98
N GLY A 103 -7.46 -13.27 1.96
CA GLY A 103 -8.52 -13.79 1.08
C GLY A 103 -8.00 -14.28 -0.27
N GLY A 104 -8.91 -14.37 -1.25
CA GLY A 104 -8.57 -14.75 -2.62
C GLY A 104 -7.83 -13.65 -3.38
N GLN A 105 -7.19 -14.01 -4.50
CA GLN A 105 -6.48 -13.03 -5.33
C GLN A 105 -7.46 -12.05 -6.00
N ALA A 106 -7.14 -10.77 -5.92
CA ALA A 106 -7.83 -9.70 -6.63
C ALA A 106 -6.83 -8.84 -7.44
N PRO A 107 -7.11 -8.55 -8.73
CA PRO A 107 -6.27 -7.64 -9.51
C PRO A 107 -6.14 -6.26 -8.84
N GLY A 108 -4.90 -5.76 -8.72
CA GLY A 108 -4.62 -4.46 -8.13
C GLY A 108 -3.97 -4.49 -6.74
N GLY A 109 -3.87 -5.65 -6.08
CA GLY A 109 -3.21 -5.75 -4.77
C GLY A 109 -1.76 -5.24 -4.77
N HIS A 110 -1.01 -5.48 -5.85
CA HIS A 110 0.34 -4.92 -6.01
C HIS A 110 0.36 -3.39 -6.18
N ASN A 111 -0.68 -2.79 -6.78
CA ASN A 111 -0.80 -1.33 -6.89
C ASN A 111 -1.04 -0.66 -5.53
N VAL A 112 -1.76 -1.35 -4.64
CA VAL A 112 -1.93 -0.91 -3.25
C VAL A 112 -0.58 -0.89 -2.54
N ILE A 113 0.20 -1.97 -2.64
CA ILE A 113 1.53 -2.05 -2.04
C ILE A 113 2.45 -0.95 -2.59
N SER A 114 2.45 -0.74 -3.91
CA SER A 114 3.29 0.32 -4.52
C SER A 114 2.83 1.74 -4.21
N GLY A 115 1.59 1.95 -3.76
CA GLY A 115 1.11 3.25 -3.32
C GLY A 115 1.41 3.56 -1.85
N ILE A 116 1.66 2.52 -1.04
CA ILE A 116 2.09 2.64 0.35
C ILE A 116 3.61 2.87 0.45
N PHE A 117 4.37 2.30 -0.49
CA PHE A 117 5.82 2.42 -0.60
C PHE A 117 6.24 3.69 -1.33
#